data_AF-A0A453CIV8-F1
#
_entry.id   AF-A0A453CIV8-F1
#
_cell.length_a   1.000
_cell.length_b   1.000
_cell.length_c   1.000
_cell.angle_alpha   90.00
_cell.angle_beta   90.00
_cell.angle_gamma   90.00
#
_symmetry.space_group_name_H-M   'P 1'
#
loop_
_entity.id
_entity.type
_entity.pdbx_description
1 polymer ?
#
loop_
_entity_poly.entity_id
_entity_poly.type
_entity_poly.pdbx_seq_one_letter_code
_entity_poly.pdbx_strand_id
1 'polypeptide(L)'
;MPMWETKGAIIMALLHAGPVEFLYYWFHRALHHHFLYSRYHSHHHASIVTEPITSVIHPFAEMLVYFLLFLIPMLIPILMGYGSILGIVLYVAYIDFMNNMGHCNFELLPKWIFQVFPPLKYLMYTPSYHSLHHTQFRTNYSLFMPFYDYIYNTMDKSTDELYERTLIGTEETPDVVHLTHMTTLQSTYHLRVGIASIASRPSDNPVWYVWMIWPMAWLSMVL
;
A
#
# COMPACT_ATOMS: atom_id res chain seq x y z
N MET A 1 1.66 -31.45 -2.05
CA MET A 1 0.47 -30.69 -1.58
C MET A 1 -0.60 -30.73 -2.66
N PRO A 2 -1.89 -30.82 -2.30
CA PRO A 2 -3.00 -30.67 -3.23
C PRO A 2 -3.09 -29.24 -3.81
N MET A 3 -3.87 -29.08 -4.89
CA MET A 3 -4.14 -27.76 -5.47
C MET A 3 -4.92 -26.85 -4.52
N TRP A 4 -5.93 -27.40 -3.82
CA TRP A 4 -6.76 -26.69 -2.86
C TRP A 4 -7.01 -27.58 -1.64
N GLU A 5 -7.04 -26.97 -0.45
CA GLU A 5 -7.43 -27.60 0.81
C GLU A 5 -8.16 -26.57 1.67
N THR A 6 -9.47 -26.74 1.81
CA THR A 6 -10.34 -25.76 2.48
C THR A 6 -9.99 -25.59 3.96
N LYS A 7 -9.64 -26.66 4.67
CA LYS A 7 -9.25 -26.56 6.09
C LYS A 7 -8.00 -25.70 6.25
N GLY A 8 -7.01 -25.89 5.37
CA GLY A 8 -5.80 -25.09 5.35
C GLY A 8 -6.06 -23.62 5.08
N ALA A 9 -6.93 -23.31 4.11
CA ALA A 9 -7.33 -21.94 3.79
C ALA A 9 -8.03 -21.25 4.97
N ILE A 10 -8.93 -21.95 5.68
CA ILE A 10 -9.59 -21.42 6.88
C ILE A 10 -8.56 -21.16 7.99
N ILE A 11 -7.67 -22.11 8.26
CA ILE A 11 -6.62 -21.95 9.28
C ILE A 11 -5.74 -20.75 8.93
N MET A 12 -5.32 -20.62 7.67
CA MET A 12 -4.53 -19.50 7.18
C MET A 12 -5.24 -18.15 7.39
N ALA A 13 -6.52 -18.04 7.06
CA ALA A 13 -7.30 -16.81 7.28
C ALA A 13 -7.39 -16.45 8.77
N LEU A 14 -7.63 -17.43 9.65
CA LEU A 14 -7.68 -17.23 11.10
C LEU A 14 -6.32 -16.85 11.69
N LEU A 15 -5.24 -17.47 11.23
CA LEU A 15 -3.87 -17.14 11.64
C LEU A 15 -3.46 -15.75 11.20
N HIS A 16 -3.92 -15.32 10.02
CA HIS A 16 -3.70 -13.96 9.55
C HIS A 16 -4.46 -12.96 10.42
N ALA A 17 -5.80 -13.11 10.50
CA ALA A 17 -6.68 -12.19 11.21
C ALA A 17 -6.39 -12.08 12.71
N GLY A 18 -5.86 -13.14 13.33
CA GLY A 18 -5.48 -13.15 14.74
C GLY A 18 -3.98 -12.92 14.96
N PRO A 19 -3.16 -13.98 15.07
CA PRO A 19 -1.74 -13.88 15.38
C PRO A 19 -0.94 -12.88 14.54
N VAL A 20 -1.10 -12.86 13.22
CA VAL A 20 -0.30 -11.97 12.36
C VAL A 20 -0.68 -10.51 12.57
N GLU A 21 -1.96 -10.16 12.50
CA GLU A 21 -2.43 -8.79 12.74
C GLU A 21 -2.04 -8.30 14.15
N PHE A 22 -2.20 -9.16 15.18
CA PHE A 22 -1.83 -8.81 16.55
C PHE A 22 -0.33 -8.54 16.72
N LEU A 23 0.52 -9.45 16.22
CA LEU A 23 1.97 -9.32 16.32
C LEU A 23 2.47 -8.13 15.49
N TYR A 24 1.92 -7.93 14.29
CA TYR A 24 2.21 -6.76 13.48
C TYR A 24 1.87 -5.48 14.24
N TYR A 25 0.65 -5.36 14.76
CA TYR A 25 0.16 -4.15 15.42
C TYR A 25 1.13 -3.69 16.52
N TRP A 26 1.57 -4.60 17.38
CA TRP A 26 2.50 -4.28 18.46
C TRP A 26 3.92 -3.99 17.96
N PHE A 27 4.40 -4.73 16.97
CA PHE A 27 5.70 -4.48 16.37
C PHE A 27 5.74 -3.11 15.68
N HIS A 28 4.72 -2.80 14.87
CA HIS A 28 4.57 -1.54 14.19
C HIS A 28 4.47 -0.37 15.18
N ARG A 29 3.66 -0.51 16.23
CA ARG A 29 3.60 0.49 17.31
C ARG A 29 4.97 0.68 18.00
N ALA A 30 5.74 -0.38 18.19
CA ALA A 30 7.10 -0.30 18.72
C ALA A 30 8.06 0.41 17.74
N LEU A 31 7.92 0.18 16.43
CA LEU A 31 8.68 0.89 15.40
C LEU A 31 8.46 2.40 15.45
N HIS A 32 7.28 2.86 15.87
CA HIS A 32 6.98 4.28 16.09
C HIS A 32 7.55 4.86 17.39
N HIS A 33 8.21 4.06 18.21
CA HIS A 33 9.02 4.58 19.31
C HIS A 33 10.28 5.26 18.76
N HIS A 34 10.61 6.47 19.25
CA HIS A 34 11.64 7.37 18.70
C HIS A 34 12.97 6.68 18.29
N PHE A 35 13.44 5.71 19.08
CA PHE A 35 14.67 4.98 18.81
C PHE A 35 14.58 4.10 17.55
N LEU A 36 13.50 3.33 17.42
CA LEU A 36 13.27 2.44 16.28
C LEU A 36 12.81 3.25 15.06
N TYR A 37 11.99 4.28 15.27
CA TYR A 37 11.48 5.11 14.19
C TYR A 37 12.62 5.73 13.40
N SER A 38 13.53 6.43 14.09
CA SER A 38 14.67 7.09 13.45
C SER A 38 15.61 6.17 12.67
N ARG A 39 15.64 4.87 12.97
CA ARG A 39 16.61 3.90 12.42
C ARG A 39 16.02 2.93 11.42
N TYR A 40 14.74 2.59 11.56
CA TYR A 40 14.08 1.56 10.79
C TYR A 40 12.91 2.14 10.00
N HIS A 41 11.99 2.80 10.67
CA HIS A 41 10.68 3.07 10.08
C HIS A 41 10.52 4.47 9.46
N SER A 42 11.41 5.42 9.77
CA SER A 42 11.34 6.81 9.26
C SER A 42 11.49 6.90 7.74
N HIS A 43 12.25 6.01 7.12
CA HIS A 43 12.42 6.02 5.66
C HIS A 43 11.14 5.63 4.93
N HIS A 44 10.42 4.64 5.45
CA HIS A 44 9.10 4.26 4.94
C HIS A 44 8.12 5.44 5.03
N HIS A 45 8.16 6.16 6.15
CA HIS A 45 7.36 7.37 6.41
C HIS A 45 7.82 8.64 5.68
N ALA A 46 8.96 8.61 4.99
CA ALA A 46 9.40 9.75 4.18
C ALA A 46 8.46 10.02 3.00
N SER A 47 7.70 9.01 2.57
CA SER A 47 6.61 9.13 1.60
C SER A 47 5.31 9.46 2.31
N ILE A 48 5.09 10.75 2.59
CA ILE A 48 3.86 11.24 3.25
C ILE A 48 2.65 11.06 2.33
N VAL A 49 2.82 11.38 1.05
CA VAL A 49 1.91 10.93 0.00
C VAL A 49 2.37 9.53 -0.36
N THR A 50 1.56 8.53 -0.03
CA THR A 50 1.94 7.13 -0.23
C THR A 50 1.91 6.76 -1.71
N GLU A 51 2.85 5.92 -2.12
CA GLU A 51 2.85 5.30 -3.44
C GLU A 51 2.98 3.79 -3.26
N PRO A 52 2.43 2.95 -4.17
CA PRO A 52 2.46 1.49 -4.01
C PRO A 52 3.89 0.95 -3.78
N ILE A 53 4.90 1.60 -4.37
CA ILE A 53 6.30 1.21 -4.17
C ILE A 53 6.78 1.40 -2.72
N THR A 54 6.28 2.41 -2.01
CA THR A 54 6.60 2.67 -0.59
C THR A 54 6.22 1.49 0.30
N SER A 55 5.18 0.73 -0.08
CA SER A 55 4.67 -0.42 0.66
C SER A 55 5.71 -1.53 0.90
N VAL A 56 6.75 -1.62 0.07
CA VAL A 56 7.80 -2.64 0.16
C VAL A 56 9.17 -2.08 0.56
N ILE A 57 9.26 -0.78 0.81
CA ILE A 57 10.54 -0.13 1.15
C ILE A 57 10.68 -0.05 2.68
N HIS A 58 11.41 -1.01 3.22
CA HIS A 58 11.78 -1.07 4.63
C HIS A 58 13.25 -1.51 4.80
N PRO A 59 13.95 -1.09 5.86
CA PRO A 59 15.29 -1.57 6.13
C PRO A 59 15.32 -3.08 6.41
N PHE A 60 16.48 -3.70 6.20
CA PHE A 60 16.64 -5.15 6.17
C PHE A 60 16.04 -5.89 7.39
N ALA A 61 16.28 -5.41 8.62
CA ALA A 61 15.79 -6.11 9.81
C ALA A 61 14.26 -6.04 9.95
N GLU A 62 13.65 -4.91 9.59
CA GLU A 62 12.20 -4.74 9.58
C GLU A 62 11.56 -5.65 8.54
N MET A 63 12.15 -5.69 7.34
CA MET A 63 11.75 -6.60 6.28
C MET A 63 11.84 -8.08 6.71
N LEU A 64 12.91 -8.47 7.41
CA LEU A 64 13.07 -9.83 7.94
C LEU A 64 11.95 -10.19 8.92
N VAL A 65 11.57 -9.28 9.82
CA VAL A 65 10.44 -9.50 10.76
C VAL A 65 9.13 -9.68 9.99
N TYR A 66 8.87 -8.85 8.98
CA TYR A 66 7.67 -9.00 8.14
C TYR A 66 7.65 -10.32 7.38
N PHE A 67 8.77 -10.75 6.80
CA PHE A 67 8.86 -12.08 6.17
C PHE A 67 8.54 -13.21 7.14
N LEU A 68 9.14 -13.20 8.33
CA LEU A 68 8.87 -14.21 9.36
C LEU A 68 7.41 -14.21 9.78
N LEU A 69 6.80 -13.03 9.89
CA LEU A 69 5.41 -12.88 10.27
C LEU A 69 4.46 -13.46 9.21
N PHE A 70 4.66 -13.12 7.93
CA PHE A 70 3.82 -13.62 6.84
C PHE A 70 4.08 -15.09 6.50
N LEU A 71 5.21 -15.66 6.94
CA LEU A 71 5.43 -17.10 6.88
C LEU A 71 4.50 -17.89 7.81
N ILE A 72 4.00 -17.30 8.91
CA ILE A 72 3.16 -18.01 9.89
C ILE A 72 1.91 -18.64 9.23
N PRO A 73 1.06 -17.89 8.50
CA PRO A 73 -0.17 -18.46 7.93
C PRO A 73 0.09 -19.38 6.75
N MET A 74 1.28 -19.31 6.14
CA MET A 74 1.70 -20.23 5.08
C MET A 74 2.23 -21.55 5.65
N LEU A 75 3.14 -21.50 6.62
CA LEU A 75 3.85 -22.68 7.13
C LEU A 75 2.97 -23.54 8.04
N ILE A 76 2.16 -22.95 8.91
CA ILE A 76 1.37 -23.72 9.89
C ILE A 76 0.42 -24.72 9.19
N PRO A 77 -0.40 -24.32 8.20
CA PRO A 77 -1.22 -25.29 7.47
C PRO A 77 -0.41 -26.39 6.80
N ILE A 78 0.76 -26.08 6.23
CA ILE A 78 1.65 -27.07 5.60
C ILE A 78 2.12 -28.10 6.63
N LEU A 79 2.61 -27.64 7.78
CA LEU A 79 3.10 -28.49 8.87
C LEU A 79 2.00 -29.36 9.48
N MET A 80 0.75 -28.87 9.49
CA MET A 80 -0.42 -29.62 9.93
C MET A 80 -0.93 -30.62 8.89
N GLY A 81 -0.33 -30.69 7.69
CA GLY A 81 -0.77 -31.55 6.60
C GLY A 81 -1.97 -31.01 5.80
N TYR A 82 -2.36 -29.76 6.02
CA TYR A 82 -3.46 -29.07 5.34
C TYR A 82 -2.99 -28.03 4.30
N GLY A 83 -1.71 -28.03 3.93
CA GLY A 83 -1.16 -27.08 2.95
C GLY A 83 -1.74 -27.26 1.54
N SER A 84 -1.96 -26.17 0.82
CA SER A 84 -2.37 -26.20 -0.59
C SER A 84 -1.68 -25.14 -1.44
N ILE A 85 -1.46 -25.46 -2.72
CA ILE A 85 -0.73 -24.58 -3.65
C ILE A 85 -1.49 -23.27 -3.87
N LEU A 86 -2.79 -23.34 -4.21
CA LEU A 86 -3.59 -22.14 -4.43
C LEU A 86 -3.79 -21.32 -3.14
N GLY A 87 -3.88 -21.96 -1.97
CA GLY A 87 -3.97 -21.24 -0.71
C GLY A 87 -2.76 -20.32 -0.48
N ILE A 88 -1.56 -20.83 -0.71
CA ILE A 88 -0.32 -20.06 -0.60
C ILE A 88 -0.29 -18.92 -1.62
N VAL A 89 -0.59 -19.21 -2.89
CA VAL A 89 -0.57 -18.20 -3.96
C VAL A 89 -1.59 -17.08 -3.69
N LEU A 90 -2.81 -17.44 -3.31
CA LEU A 90 -3.86 -16.47 -2.98
C LEU A 90 -3.50 -15.63 -1.75
N TYR A 91 -2.83 -16.23 -0.76
CA TYR A 91 -2.39 -15.49 0.42
C TYR A 91 -1.31 -14.48 0.08
N VAL A 92 -0.29 -14.87 -0.69
CA VAL A 92 0.75 -13.93 -1.16
C VAL A 92 0.12 -12.80 -1.99
N ALA A 93 -0.78 -13.15 -2.92
CA ALA A 93 -1.50 -12.16 -3.71
C ALA A 93 -2.36 -11.21 -2.85
N TYR A 94 -2.99 -11.73 -1.79
CA TYR A 94 -3.77 -10.94 -0.85
C TYR A 94 -2.88 -9.97 -0.06
N ILE A 95 -1.75 -10.42 0.49
CA ILE A 95 -0.81 -9.53 1.21
C ILE A 95 -0.34 -8.41 0.29
N ASP A 96 0.09 -8.76 -0.93
CA ASP A 96 0.58 -7.78 -1.90
C ASP A 96 -0.51 -6.79 -2.30
N PHE A 97 -1.71 -7.29 -2.65
CA PHE A 97 -2.85 -6.44 -2.99
C PHE A 97 -3.20 -5.47 -1.86
N MET A 98 -3.36 -5.96 -0.64
CA MET A 98 -3.74 -5.15 0.50
C MET A 98 -2.70 -4.07 0.80
N ASN A 99 -1.42 -4.43 0.80
CA ASN A 99 -0.33 -3.50 1.04
C ASN A 99 -0.30 -2.40 -0.05
N ASN A 100 -0.35 -2.78 -1.32
CA ASN A 100 -0.38 -1.82 -2.43
C ASN A 100 -1.64 -0.92 -2.37
N MET A 101 -2.80 -1.48 -2.03
CA MET A 101 -4.05 -0.72 -1.84
C MET A 101 -3.88 0.33 -0.75
N GLY A 102 -3.32 -0.03 0.41
CA GLY A 102 -3.04 0.92 1.50
C GLY A 102 -2.14 2.09 1.11
N HIS A 103 -1.23 1.86 0.17
CA HIS A 103 -0.23 2.84 -0.25
C HIS A 103 -0.53 3.49 -1.62
N CYS A 104 -1.69 3.24 -2.24
CA CYS A 104 -1.94 3.76 -3.59
C CYS A 104 -2.35 5.24 -3.64
N ASN A 105 -2.63 5.87 -2.48
CA ASN A 105 -3.11 7.25 -2.36
C ASN A 105 -4.34 7.57 -3.22
N PHE A 106 -5.17 6.56 -3.49
CA PHE A 106 -6.42 6.68 -4.22
C PHE A 106 -7.48 5.81 -3.53
N GLU A 107 -8.66 6.35 -3.26
CA GLU A 107 -9.71 5.60 -2.58
C GLU A 107 -10.41 4.65 -3.56
N LEU A 108 -10.11 3.36 -3.41
CA LEU A 108 -10.62 2.29 -4.28
C LEU A 108 -11.93 1.69 -3.77
N LEU A 109 -12.23 1.84 -2.48
CA LEU A 109 -13.32 1.11 -1.84
C LEU A 109 -14.60 1.94 -1.83
N PRO A 110 -15.66 1.52 -2.54
CA PRO A 110 -16.91 2.24 -2.55
C PRO A 110 -17.71 2.01 -1.26
N LYS A 111 -18.40 3.07 -0.81
CA LYS A 111 -19.20 3.10 0.42
C LYS A 111 -20.21 1.97 0.57
N TRP A 112 -20.81 1.50 -0.53
CA TRP A 112 -21.84 0.46 -0.47
C TRP A 112 -21.33 -0.85 0.12
N ILE A 113 -20.04 -1.18 -0.02
CA ILE A 113 -19.49 -2.44 0.51
C ILE A 113 -19.59 -2.45 2.05
N PHE A 114 -19.24 -1.33 2.69
CA PHE A 114 -19.35 -1.16 4.14
C PHE A 114 -20.81 -1.01 4.61
N GLN A 115 -21.75 -0.63 3.72
CA GLN A 115 -23.17 -0.60 4.05
C GLN A 115 -23.80 -2.00 3.99
N VAL A 116 -23.43 -2.81 2.99
CA VAL A 116 -23.91 -4.18 2.82
C VAL A 116 -23.34 -5.09 3.91
N PHE A 117 -22.07 -4.91 4.28
CA PHE A 117 -21.44 -5.67 5.36
C PHE A 117 -20.68 -4.73 6.33
N PRO A 118 -21.39 -4.09 7.28
CA PRO A 118 -20.80 -3.16 8.25
C PRO A 118 -19.59 -3.69 9.04
N PRO A 119 -19.51 -4.98 9.43
CA PRO A 119 -18.33 -5.51 10.11
C PRO A 119 -17.04 -5.41 9.30
N LEU A 120 -17.12 -5.27 7.96
CA LEU A 120 -15.95 -5.18 7.10
C LEU A 120 -15.00 -4.04 7.49
N LYS A 121 -15.55 -2.93 8.00
CA LYS A 121 -14.74 -1.77 8.40
C LYS A 121 -13.69 -2.07 9.47
N TYR A 122 -13.90 -3.15 10.24
CA TYR A 122 -12.95 -3.62 11.25
C TYR A 122 -11.95 -4.63 10.68
N LEU A 123 -12.34 -5.35 9.61
CA LEU A 123 -11.59 -6.45 9.02
C LEU A 123 -10.78 -6.04 7.79
N MET A 124 -10.95 -4.81 7.31
CA MET A 124 -10.29 -4.30 6.13
C MET A 124 -10.18 -2.78 6.21
N TYR A 125 -8.96 -2.28 6.18
CA TYR A 125 -8.67 -0.86 6.09
C TYR A 125 -8.86 -0.31 4.67
N THR A 126 -8.89 1.01 4.57
CA THR A 126 -8.94 1.75 3.31
C THR A 126 -7.60 2.42 3.01
N PRO A 127 -7.30 2.75 1.74
CA PRO A 127 -6.20 3.65 1.38
C PRO A 127 -6.18 4.93 2.23
N SER A 128 -7.35 5.56 2.44
CA SER A 128 -7.47 6.78 3.24
C SER A 128 -7.04 6.56 4.70
N TYR A 129 -7.40 5.42 5.31
CA TYR A 129 -7.01 5.08 6.68
C TYR A 129 -5.48 5.02 6.85
N HIS A 130 -4.77 4.43 5.89
CA HIS A 130 -3.33 4.25 5.98
C HIS A 130 -2.55 5.49 5.52
N SER A 131 -3.08 6.26 4.57
CA SER A 131 -2.58 7.60 4.28
C SER A 131 -2.57 8.48 5.55
N LEU A 132 -3.61 8.37 6.38
CA LEU A 132 -3.68 9.08 7.65
C LEU A 132 -2.60 8.63 8.64
N HIS A 133 -2.24 7.34 8.64
CA HIS A 133 -1.10 6.84 9.41
C HIS A 133 0.22 7.51 8.97
N HIS A 134 0.46 7.63 7.67
CA HIS A 134 1.65 8.29 7.10
C HIS A 134 1.72 9.80 7.32
N THR A 135 0.63 10.43 7.75
CA THR A 135 0.58 11.88 8.01
C THR A 135 0.57 12.21 9.50
N GLN A 136 -0.09 11.39 10.33
CA GLN A 136 -0.20 11.62 11.77
C GLN A 136 0.85 10.85 12.59
N PHE A 137 1.40 9.77 12.05
CA PHE A 137 2.44 8.89 12.63
C PHE A 137 2.11 8.20 13.96
N ARG A 138 1.03 8.59 14.64
CA ARG A 138 0.72 8.15 16.01
C ARG A 138 -0.63 7.46 16.16
N THR A 139 -1.30 7.19 15.05
CA THR A 139 -2.62 6.58 14.95
C THR A 139 -2.59 5.51 13.87
N ASN A 140 -3.60 4.62 13.84
CA ASN A 140 -3.82 3.66 12.76
C ASN A 140 -2.62 2.70 12.54
N TYR A 141 -2.28 1.89 13.54
CA TYR A 141 -1.11 0.98 13.50
C TYR A 141 -1.41 -0.43 12.95
N SER A 142 -2.67 -0.79 12.75
CA SER A 142 -3.05 -2.09 12.20
C SER A 142 -2.44 -2.33 10.83
N LEU A 143 -2.19 -3.60 10.51
CA LEU A 143 -1.68 -4.01 9.19
C LEU A 143 -2.80 -3.84 8.17
N PHE A 144 -3.79 -4.73 8.18
CA PHE A 144 -4.93 -4.68 7.27
C PHE A 144 -6.28 -4.62 7.98
N MET A 145 -6.33 -5.00 9.26
CA MET A 145 -7.57 -5.04 10.03
C MET A 145 -7.59 -3.95 11.11
N PRO A 146 -8.30 -2.81 10.91
CA PRO A 146 -8.44 -1.74 11.90
C PRO A 146 -8.96 -2.18 13.27
N PHE A 147 -9.50 -3.39 13.38
CA PHE A 147 -9.94 -4.05 14.61
C PHE A 147 -9.04 -3.78 15.83
N TYR A 148 -7.72 -3.91 15.70
CA TYR A 148 -6.80 -3.69 16.81
C TYR A 148 -6.69 -2.23 17.24
N ASP A 149 -6.70 -1.27 16.30
CA ASP A 149 -6.76 0.15 16.64
C ASP A 149 -8.06 0.54 17.34
N TYR A 150 -9.18 -0.11 17.01
CA TYR A 150 -10.43 0.07 17.75
C TYR A 150 -10.33 -0.46 19.19
N ILE A 151 -9.75 -1.65 19.38
CA ILE A 151 -9.57 -2.26 20.72
C ILE A 151 -8.65 -1.39 21.60
N TYR A 152 -7.55 -0.92 21.02
CA TYR A 152 -6.52 -0.19 21.77
C TYR A 152 -6.67 1.33 21.70
N ASN A 153 -7.75 1.81 21.09
CA ASN A 153 -8.10 3.22 20.98
C ASN A 153 -7.00 4.09 20.35
N THR A 154 -6.44 3.60 19.24
CA THR A 154 -5.42 4.27 18.44
C THR A 154 -5.92 4.63 17.03
N MET A 155 -7.21 4.42 16.76
CA MET A 155 -7.88 4.94 15.56
C MET A 155 -7.81 6.47 15.53
N ASP A 156 -7.43 7.03 14.37
CA ASP A 156 -7.53 8.46 14.16
C ASP A 156 -8.99 8.90 14.08
N LYS A 157 -9.31 10.01 14.76
CA LYS A 157 -10.67 10.56 14.83
C LYS A 157 -11.19 11.05 13.48
N SER A 158 -10.30 11.43 12.58
CA SER A 158 -10.64 11.93 11.24
C SER A 158 -10.76 10.83 10.19
N THR A 159 -10.56 9.55 10.56
CA THR A 159 -10.61 8.41 9.62
C THR A 159 -11.89 8.39 8.77
N ASP A 160 -13.06 8.43 9.43
CA ASP A 160 -14.34 8.33 8.74
C ASP A 160 -14.61 9.57 7.87
N GLU A 161 -14.29 10.76 8.37
CA GLU A 161 -14.44 12.03 7.63
C GLU A 161 -13.54 12.08 6.40
N LEU A 162 -12.28 11.66 6.53
CA LEU A 162 -11.33 11.62 5.44
C LEU A 162 -11.81 10.68 4.33
N TYR A 163 -12.26 9.47 4.68
CA TYR A 163 -12.79 8.51 3.73
C TYR A 163 -14.01 9.04 2.97
N GLU A 164 -14.96 9.68 3.66
CA GLU A 164 -16.12 10.27 2.97
C GLU A 164 -15.73 11.41 2.04
N ARG A 165 -14.76 12.24 2.45
CA ARG A 165 -14.26 13.35 1.63
C ARG A 165 -13.54 12.85 0.37
N THR A 166 -12.74 11.79 0.47
CA THR A 166 -12.02 11.24 -0.69
C THR A 166 -12.95 10.62 -1.73
N LEU A 167 -14.11 10.08 -1.33
CA LEU A 167 -15.12 9.57 -2.25
C LEU A 167 -15.84 10.64 -3.09
N ILE A 168 -16.00 11.85 -2.54
CA ILE A 168 -16.59 12.98 -3.28
C ILE A 168 -15.62 13.47 -4.36
N GLY A 169 -14.32 13.34 -4.10
CA GLY A 169 -13.26 13.90 -4.93
C GLY A 169 -13.14 15.42 -4.75
N THR A 170 -11.97 15.95 -5.04
CA THR A 170 -11.76 17.38 -5.25
C THR A 170 -11.87 17.66 -6.75
N GLU A 171 -12.57 18.73 -7.13
CA GLU A 171 -12.43 19.29 -8.49
C GLU A 171 -11.01 19.84 -8.62
N GLU A 172 -10.05 18.97 -8.93
CA GLU A 172 -8.74 19.40 -9.38
C GLU A 172 -8.88 19.70 -10.87
N THR A 173 -8.94 20.98 -11.23
CA THR A 173 -8.60 21.40 -12.58
C THR A 173 -7.08 21.31 -12.68
N PRO A 174 -6.52 20.31 -13.37
CA PRO A 174 -5.07 20.25 -13.52
C PRO A 174 -4.61 21.52 -14.24
N ASP A 175 -3.69 22.27 -13.64
CA ASP A 175 -3.07 23.42 -14.30
C ASP A 175 -2.37 22.99 -15.61
N VAL A 176 -1.90 21.73 -15.65
CA VAL A 176 -1.26 21.10 -16.80
C VAL A 176 -1.71 19.63 -16.90
N VAL A 177 -2.32 19.25 -18.03
CA VAL A 177 -2.55 17.85 -18.39
C VAL A 177 -1.38 17.38 -19.24
N HIS A 178 -0.51 16.54 -18.67
CA HIS A 178 0.50 15.86 -19.45
C HIS A 178 -0.16 14.66 -20.13
N LEU A 179 -0.56 14.86 -21.38
CA LEU A 179 -1.07 13.78 -22.20
C LEU A 179 0.01 12.69 -22.32
N THR A 180 -0.32 11.45 -21.93
CA THR A 180 0.60 10.29 -21.96
C THR A 180 1.01 9.88 -23.38
N HIS A 181 0.55 10.60 -24.39
CA HIS A 181 0.96 10.45 -25.78
C HIS A 181 2.30 11.17 -25.93
N MET A 182 3.33 10.43 -26.32
CA MET A 182 4.73 10.88 -26.50
C MET A 182 4.93 11.90 -27.65
N THR A 183 3.92 12.72 -27.93
CA THR A 183 3.84 13.68 -29.04
C THR A 183 4.85 14.83 -28.97
N THR A 184 5.44 15.09 -27.81
CA THR A 184 6.51 16.10 -27.65
C THR A 184 7.63 15.56 -26.77
N LEU A 185 8.83 16.11 -26.93
CA LEU A 185 9.98 15.74 -26.08
C LEU A 185 9.64 15.92 -24.59
N GLN A 186 8.99 17.02 -24.26
CA GLN A 186 8.50 17.33 -22.93
C GLN A 186 7.48 16.26 -22.46
N SER A 187 6.54 15.86 -23.34
CA SER A 187 5.55 14.79 -23.07
C SER A 187 6.18 13.47 -22.64
N THR A 188 7.36 13.13 -23.19
CA THR A 188 8.03 11.86 -22.95
C THR A 188 8.76 11.82 -21.60
N TYR A 189 9.33 12.95 -21.15
CA TYR A 189 10.09 13.00 -19.89
C TYR A 189 9.23 13.14 -18.65
N HIS A 190 8.02 13.68 -18.74
CA HIS A 190 7.09 13.65 -17.60
C HIS A 190 6.09 12.48 -17.66
N LEU A 191 6.36 11.46 -18.48
CA LEU A 191 5.75 10.15 -18.29
C LEU A 191 6.20 9.55 -16.96
N ARG A 192 5.23 9.28 -16.07
CA ARG A 192 5.48 8.59 -14.80
C ARG A 192 6.10 7.19 -14.96
N VAL A 193 5.89 6.55 -16.12
CA VAL A 193 6.43 5.20 -16.42
C VAL A 193 7.97 5.22 -16.62
N GLY A 194 8.55 6.37 -16.94
CA GLY A 194 9.99 6.51 -17.17
C GLY A 194 10.76 6.76 -15.88
N ILE A 195 11.11 8.03 -15.65
CA ILE A 195 11.93 8.46 -14.51
C ILE A 195 11.08 9.37 -13.63
N ALA A 196 10.49 8.78 -12.56
CA ALA A 196 9.59 9.50 -11.65
C ALA A 196 10.19 10.80 -11.08
N SER A 197 11.51 10.86 -10.90
CA SER A 197 12.23 12.05 -10.40
C SER A 197 12.32 13.22 -11.40
N ILE A 198 12.13 12.95 -12.70
CA ILE A 198 12.03 13.97 -13.76
C ILE A 198 10.55 14.35 -13.93
N ALA A 199 9.66 13.35 -13.91
CA ALA A 199 8.22 13.57 -13.99
C ALA A 199 7.67 14.42 -12.85
N SER A 200 8.31 14.40 -11.67
CA SER A 200 7.94 15.23 -10.53
C SER A 200 8.40 16.70 -10.62
N ARG A 201 9.16 17.09 -11.64
CA ARG A 201 9.65 18.48 -11.80
C ARG A 201 8.70 19.29 -12.69
N PRO A 202 8.59 20.62 -12.47
CA PRO A 202 7.85 21.50 -13.37
C PRO A 202 8.42 21.46 -14.79
N SER A 203 7.54 21.53 -15.77
CA SER A 203 7.90 21.36 -17.18
C SER A 203 8.67 22.55 -17.77
N ASP A 204 8.66 23.69 -17.10
CA ASP A 204 9.12 24.97 -17.64
C ASP A 204 10.65 25.12 -17.72
N ASN A 205 11.41 24.12 -17.25
CA ASN A 205 12.87 24.12 -17.29
C ASN A 205 13.42 22.95 -18.12
N PRO A 206 13.72 23.14 -19.42
CA PRO A 206 14.28 22.09 -20.25
C PRO A 206 15.68 21.73 -19.77
N VAL A 207 15.86 20.49 -19.32
CA VAL A 207 17.15 19.99 -18.87
C VAL A 207 17.90 19.38 -20.06
N TRP A 208 19.23 19.55 -20.14
CA TRP A 208 20.02 19.12 -21.30
C TRP A 208 19.88 17.61 -21.64
N TYR A 209 19.66 16.75 -20.64
CA TYR A 209 19.48 15.32 -20.86
C TYR A 209 18.13 14.97 -21.48
N VAL A 210 17.22 15.95 -21.60
CA VAL A 210 15.92 15.80 -22.29
C VAL A 210 16.14 15.48 -23.78
N TRP A 211 17.31 15.77 -24.34
CA TRP A 211 17.63 15.39 -25.71
C TRP A 211 17.98 13.91 -25.89
N MET A 212 18.18 13.14 -24.82
CA MET A 212 18.63 11.74 -24.92
C MET A 212 17.56 10.77 -25.42
N ILE A 213 16.28 10.99 -25.10
CA ILE A 213 15.15 10.14 -25.56
C ILE A 213 14.37 10.78 -26.71
N TRP A 214 14.91 11.84 -27.32
CA TRP A 214 14.33 12.44 -28.53
C TRP A 214 14.02 11.44 -29.65
N PRO A 215 14.83 10.36 -29.89
CA PRO A 215 14.49 9.40 -30.94
C PRO A 215 13.19 8.65 -30.63
N MET A 216 12.91 8.39 -29.35
CA MET A 216 11.72 7.69 -28.90
C MET A 216 10.47 8.58 -29.02
N ALA A 217 10.60 9.86 -28.66
CA ALA A 217 9.56 10.85 -28.90
C ALA A 217 9.24 10.95 -30.40
N TRP A 218 10.25 11.07 -31.26
CA TRP A 218 10.06 11.15 -32.71
C TRP A 218 9.40 9.90 -33.30
N LEU A 219 9.84 8.70 -32.90
CA LEU A 219 9.23 7.43 -33.30
C LEU A 219 7.73 7.37 -32.97
N SER A 220 7.34 7.87 -31.81
CA SER A 220 5.94 7.88 -31.39
C SER A 220 5.05 8.88 -32.13
N MET A 221 5.64 9.89 -32.79
CA MET A 221 4.91 10.86 -33.61
C MET A 221 4.69 10.38 -35.04
N VAL A 222 5.49 9.40 -35.49
CA VAL A 222 5.48 8.89 -36.87
C VAL A 222 4.64 7.61 -37.01
N LEU A 223 4.38 6.91 -35.89
CA LEU A 223 3.48 5.75 -35.78
C LEU A 223 2.05 6.20 -35.44
#